data_AF-A0A972QW09-F1
#
_entry.id   AF-A0A972QW09-F1
#
_cell.length_a   1.000
_cell.length_b   1.000
_cell.length_c   1.000
_cell.angle_alpha   90.00
_cell.angle_beta   90.00
_cell.angle_gamma   90.00
#
_symmetry.space_group_name_H-M   'P 1'
#
loop_
_entity.id
_entity.type
_entity.pdbx_description
1 polymer ?
#
loop_
_entity_poly.entity_id
_entity_poly.type
_entity_poly.pdbx_seq_one_letter_code
_entity_poly.pdbx_strand_id
1 'polypeptide(L)'
;ADINTINGQIKHIKFGYGSATDKACLDIRAGKITRDEGIALVKEFDGLCADRFVEEYCDFLDISGEEFWEIVERYRGDMWVRDAEGKWTLADPIWNQSPPSKDMDIYKVIRRLNDELGIDQD
;
A
#
# COMPACT_ATOMS: atom_id res chain seq x y z
N ALA A 1 20.73 6.37 2.91
CA ALA A 1 19.44 5.92 2.36
C ALA A 1 18.84 4.80 3.21
N ASP A 2 17.76 5.09 3.93
CA ASP A 2 16.90 4.04 4.51
C ASP A 2 16.00 3.45 3.41
N ILE A 3 16.50 2.39 2.77
CA ILE A 3 15.84 1.71 1.64
C ILE A 3 14.44 1.19 2.04
N ASN A 4 14.22 0.84 3.30
CA ASN A 4 12.93 0.29 3.74
C ASN A 4 11.83 1.37 3.74
N THR A 5 12.20 2.60 4.13
CA THR A 5 11.27 3.73 4.12
C THR A 5 10.85 4.07 2.68
N ILE A 6 11.81 4.14 1.75
CA ILE A 6 11.54 4.40 0.33
C ILE A 6 10.74 3.27 -0.31
N ASN A 7 11.09 2.02 -0.05
CA ASN A 7 10.33 0.88 -0.54
C ASN A 7 8.87 0.92 -0.06
N GLY A 8 8.63 1.32 1.20
CA GLY A 8 7.28 1.51 1.73
C GLY A 8 6.48 2.57 0.96
N GLN A 9 7.11 3.69 0.61
CA GLN A 9 6.48 4.76 -0.16
C GLN A 9 6.15 4.33 -1.60
N ILE A 10 7.12 3.71 -2.30
CA ILE A 10 6.92 3.22 -3.67
C ILE A 10 5.82 2.15 -3.70
N LYS A 11 5.83 1.24 -2.73
CA LYS A 11 4.79 0.20 -2.57
C LYS A 11 3.42 0.83 -2.37
N HIS A 12 3.31 1.87 -1.56
CA HIS A 12 2.06 2.60 -1.35
C HIS A 12 1.55 3.24 -2.64
N ILE A 13 2.40 3.91 -3.41
CA ILE A 13 2.00 4.50 -4.70
C ILE A 13 1.56 3.43 -5.70
N LYS A 14 2.28 2.30 -5.76
CA LYS A 14 2.00 1.23 -6.72
C LYS A 14 0.74 0.42 -6.39
N PHE A 15 0.51 0.11 -5.11
CA PHE A 15 -0.53 -0.85 -4.69
C PHE A 15 -1.58 -0.28 -3.73
N GLY A 16 -1.42 0.96 -3.25
CA GLY A 16 -2.34 1.58 -2.30
C GLY A 16 -2.12 1.20 -0.83
N TYR A 17 -1.08 0.43 -0.51
CA TYR A 17 -0.70 0.10 0.87
C TYR A 17 0.81 0.06 1.02
N GLY A 18 1.30 0.44 2.20
CA GLY A 18 2.72 0.57 2.50
C GLY A 18 3.11 -0.13 3.80
N SER A 19 4.18 0.38 4.40
CA SER A 19 4.82 -0.22 5.57
C SER A 19 3.97 -0.17 6.84
N ALA A 20 3.05 0.79 6.98
CA ALA A 20 2.19 0.87 8.15
C ALA A 20 1.14 -0.25 8.12
N THR A 21 0.60 -0.55 6.93
CA THR A 21 -0.33 -1.66 6.72
C THR A 21 0.32 -3.01 7.05
N ASP A 22 1.56 -3.25 6.60
CA ASP A 22 2.27 -4.50 6.90
C ASP A 22 2.48 -4.69 8.42
N LYS A 23 2.86 -3.62 9.12
CA LYS A 23 3.07 -3.63 10.58
C LYS A 23 1.77 -3.83 11.34
N ALA A 24 0.70 -3.13 10.97
CA ALA A 24 -0.61 -3.30 11.57
C ALA A 24 -1.10 -4.75 11.43
N CYS A 25 -0.93 -5.36 10.25
CA CYS A 25 -1.27 -6.77 10.02
C CYS A 25 -0.45 -7.74 10.88
N LEU A 26 0.82 -7.44 11.17
CA LEU A 26 1.65 -8.24 12.09
C LEU A 26 1.15 -8.14 13.52
N ASP A 27 0.89 -6.93 14.01
CA ASP A 27 0.50 -6.70 15.39
C ASP A 27 -0.94 -7.17 15.69
N ILE A 28 -1.86 -7.09 14.72
CA ILE A 28 -3.19 -7.69 14.82
C ILE A 28 -3.08 -9.21 14.96
N ARG A 29 -2.27 -9.87 14.13
CA ARG A 29 -2.06 -11.33 14.22
C ARG A 29 -1.41 -11.76 15.53
N ALA A 30 -0.55 -10.91 16.07
CA ALA A 30 0.07 -11.12 17.38
C ALA A 30 -0.87 -10.80 18.55
N GLY A 31 -2.09 -10.30 18.30
CA GLY A 31 -3.05 -9.92 19.33
C GLY A 31 -2.66 -8.68 20.13
N LYS A 32 -1.75 -7.84 19.61
CA LYS A 32 -1.27 -6.63 20.30
C LYS A 32 -2.17 -5.41 20.09
N ILE A 33 -2.79 -5.33 18.91
CA ILE A 33 -3.72 -4.24 18.56
C ILE A 33 -4.98 -4.84 17.93
N THR A 34 -6.08 -4.11 18.03
CA THR A 34 -7.34 -4.39 17.36
C THR A 34 -7.31 -3.93 15.89
N ARG A 35 -8.29 -4.39 15.10
CA ARG A 35 -8.44 -3.94 13.70
C ARG A 35 -8.67 -2.43 13.61
N ASP A 36 -9.46 -1.87 14.53
CA ASP A 36 -9.81 -0.45 14.52
C ASP A 36 -8.58 0.42 14.83
N GLU A 37 -7.76 0.00 15.80
CA GLU A 37 -6.46 0.62 16.07
C GLU A 37 -5.51 0.51 14.87
N GLY A 38 -5.46 -0.67 14.23
CA GLY A 38 -4.68 -0.86 13.01
C GLY A 38 -5.11 0.06 11.87
N ILE A 39 -6.42 0.24 11.66
CA ILE A 39 -6.96 1.18 10.67
C ILE A 39 -6.55 2.61 10.98
N ALA A 40 -6.62 3.04 12.25
CA ALA A 40 -6.20 4.38 12.65
C ALA A 40 -4.72 4.64 12.31
N LEU A 41 -3.84 3.69 12.65
CA LEU A 41 -2.41 3.77 12.35
C LEU A 41 -2.12 3.81 10.84
N VAL A 42 -2.82 2.98 10.05
CA VAL A 42 -2.67 2.97 8.59
C VAL A 42 -3.06 4.32 7.99
N LYS A 43 -4.17 4.92 8.43
CA LYS A 43 -4.62 6.23 7.93
C LYS A 43 -3.63 7.35 8.26
N GLU A 44 -2.93 7.24 9.38
CA GLU A 44 -1.97 8.24 9.82
C GLU A 44 -0.61 8.09 9.13
N PHE A 45 -0.10 6.86 8.98
CA PHE A 45 1.30 6.63 8.65
C PHE A 45 1.57 6.06 7.25
N ASP A 46 0.58 5.44 6.60
CA ASP A 46 0.82 4.78 5.32
C ASP A 46 1.04 5.81 4.20
N GLY A 47 2.12 5.63 3.43
CA GLY A 47 2.52 6.58 2.38
C GLY A 47 3.35 7.77 2.87
N LEU A 48 3.56 7.94 4.17
CA LEU A 48 4.46 8.97 4.70
C LEU A 48 5.93 8.61 4.46
N CYS A 49 6.67 9.55 3.89
CA CYS A 49 8.12 9.49 3.77
C CYS A 49 8.65 10.92 3.75
N ALA A 50 9.71 11.18 4.52
CA ALA A 50 10.36 12.49 4.51
C ALA A 50 11.21 12.65 3.24
N ASP A 51 11.23 13.86 2.69
CA ASP A 51 11.94 14.18 1.45
C ASP A 51 13.44 13.83 1.51
N ARG A 52 14.07 13.98 2.70
CA ARG A 52 15.48 13.60 2.89
C ARG A 52 15.78 12.17 2.45
N PHE A 53 14.85 11.24 2.62
CA PHE A 53 15.07 9.84 2.26
C PHE A 53 15.05 9.65 0.75
N VAL A 54 14.22 10.44 0.05
CA VAL A 54 14.16 10.46 -1.41
C VAL A 54 15.45 11.06 -1.95
N GLU A 55 15.90 12.18 -1.38
CA GLU A 55 17.16 12.83 -1.73
C GLU A 55 18.36 11.88 -1.54
N GLU A 56 18.50 11.27 -0.35
CA GLU A 56 19.56 10.29 -0.08
C GLU A 56 19.52 9.08 -1.03
N TYR A 57 18.33 8.68 -1.50
CA TYR A 57 18.17 7.56 -2.43
C TYR A 57 18.49 7.97 -3.86
N CYS A 58 18.13 9.18 -4.26
CA CYS A 58 18.49 9.76 -5.56
C CYS A 58 20.01 9.94 -5.67
N ASP A 59 20.64 10.48 -4.61
CA ASP A 59 22.10 10.62 -4.51
C ASP A 59 22.82 9.26 -4.61
N PHE A 60 22.24 8.22 -4.00
CA PHE A 60 22.80 6.86 -4.06
C PHE A 60 22.73 6.25 -5.47
N LEU A 61 21.66 6.55 -6.22
CA LEU A 61 21.46 6.04 -7.58
C LEU A 61 22.05 6.94 -8.67
N ASP A 62 22.57 8.12 -8.30
CA ASP A 62 23.03 9.16 -9.22
C ASP A 62 21.94 9.59 -10.22
N ILE A 63 20.71 9.77 -9.71
CA ILE A 63 19.55 10.26 -10.46
C ILE A 63 19.01 11.55 -9.85
N SER A 64 18.24 12.31 -10.63
CA SER A 64 17.51 13.47 -10.10
C SER A 64 16.24 13.05 -9.36
N GLY A 65 15.79 13.89 -8.40
CA GLY A 65 14.50 13.69 -7.75
C GLY A 65 13.32 13.74 -8.74
N GLU A 66 13.42 14.53 -9.81
CA GLU A 66 12.42 14.59 -10.87
C GLU A 66 12.32 13.23 -11.59
N GLU A 67 13.45 12.67 -12.02
CA GLU A 67 13.51 11.35 -12.66
C GLU A 67 12.97 10.25 -11.74
N PHE A 68 13.29 10.30 -10.45
CA PHE A 68 12.73 9.38 -9.46
C PHE A 68 11.19 9.43 -9.44
N TRP A 69 10.62 10.62 -9.33
CA TRP A 69 9.17 10.79 -9.26
C TRP A 69 8.47 10.43 -10.58
N GLU A 70 9.07 10.76 -11.73
CA GLU A 70 8.57 10.35 -13.03
C GLU A 70 8.47 8.83 -13.18
N ILE A 71 9.50 8.10 -12.71
CA ILE A 71 9.50 6.63 -12.73
C ILE A 71 8.45 6.08 -11.77
N VAL A 72 8.41 6.56 -10.53
CA VAL A 72 7.49 6.05 -9.50
C VAL A 72 6.04 6.29 -9.90
N GLU A 73 5.70 7.48 -10.38
CA GLU A 73 4.34 7.82 -10.83
C GLU A 73 3.88 6.98 -12.02
N ARG A 74 4.79 6.56 -12.91
CA ARG A 74 4.47 5.64 -14.01
C ARG A 74 3.90 4.30 -13.54
N TYR A 75 4.26 3.88 -12.32
CA TYR A 75 3.79 2.63 -11.73
C TYR A 75 2.62 2.81 -10.78
N ARG A 76 2.02 4.00 -10.69
CA ARG A 76 0.79 4.21 -9.90
C ARG A 76 -0.32 3.30 -10.44
N GLY A 77 -0.87 2.47 -9.56
CA GLY A 77 -1.93 1.53 -9.93
C GLY A 77 -3.28 2.22 -10.18
N ASP A 78 -4.19 1.48 -10.80
CA ASP A 78 -5.55 1.89 -11.18
C ASP A 78 -6.50 2.10 -9.99
N MET A 79 -6.13 1.62 -8.80
CA MET A 79 -6.89 1.84 -7.56
C MET A 79 -6.89 3.30 -7.09
N TRP A 80 -6.07 4.17 -7.69
CA TRP A 80 -5.99 5.58 -7.37
C TRP A 80 -6.91 6.41 -8.27
N VAL A 81 -7.73 7.26 -7.64
CA VAL A 81 -8.59 8.24 -8.32
C VAL A 81 -8.17 9.66 -7.93
N ARG A 82 -8.28 10.58 -8.88
CA ARG A 82 -8.10 12.00 -8.60
C ARG A 82 -9.40 12.57 -8.06
N ASP A 83 -9.32 13.23 -6.90
CA ASP A 83 -10.43 13.99 -6.37
C ASP A 83 -10.65 15.31 -7.13
N ALA A 84 -11.68 16.06 -6.75
CA ALA A 84 -12.03 17.34 -7.36
C ALA A 84 -10.93 18.41 -7.21
N GLU A 85 -10.00 18.22 -6.28
CA GLU A 85 -8.87 19.11 -5.98
C GLU A 85 -7.59 18.68 -6.71
N GLY A 86 -7.64 17.55 -7.44
CA GLY A 86 -6.53 17.00 -8.19
C GLY A 86 -5.59 16.10 -7.37
N LYS A 87 -5.93 15.80 -6.11
CA LYS A 87 -5.14 14.93 -5.24
C LYS A 87 -5.51 13.46 -5.45
N TRP A 88 -4.51 12.60 -5.34
CA TRP A 88 -4.70 11.15 -5.42
C TRP A 88 -5.32 10.61 -4.13
N THR A 89 -6.40 9.85 -4.29
CA THR A 89 -7.08 9.12 -3.22
C THR A 89 -7.36 7.68 -3.67
N LEU A 90 -7.45 6.74 -2.73
CA LEU A 90 -7.80 5.36 -3.06
C LEU A 90 -9.30 5.25 -3.32
N ALA A 91 -9.69 4.57 -4.40
CA ALA A 91 -11.08 4.33 -4.74
C ALA A 91 -11.78 3.44 -3.70
N ASP A 92 -11.09 2.40 -3.22
CA ASP A 92 -11.57 1.48 -2.19
C ASP A 92 -10.50 1.22 -1.12
N PRO A 93 -10.34 2.14 -0.15
CA PRO A 93 -9.35 1.98 0.90
C PRO A 93 -9.77 0.92 1.93
N ILE A 94 -8.79 0.33 2.62
CA ILE A 94 -9.01 -0.78 3.58
C ILE A 94 -10.02 -0.46 4.69
N TRP A 95 -10.19 0.81 5.07
CA TRP A 95 -11.15 1.25 6.09
C TRP A 95 -12.60 1.31 5.60
N ASN A 96 -12.84 1.25 4.28
CA ASN A 96 -14.17 1.11 3.71
C ASN A 96 -14.55 -0.37 3.48
N GLN A 97 -13.58 -1.28 3.57
CA GLN A 97 -13.79 -2.70 3.33
C GLN A 97 -14.28 -3.42 4.60
N SER A 98 -15.35 -4.20 4.44
CA SER A 98 -15.84 -5.08 5.50
C SER A 98 -15.04 -6.38 5.54
N PRO A 99 -14.72 -6.92 6.73
CA PRO A 99 -14.07 -8.21 6.82
C PRO A 99 -14.97 -9.30 6.22
N PRO A 100 -14.39 -10.33 5.59
CA PRO A 100 -15.16 -11.48 5.14
C PRO A 100 -15.88 -12.15 6.31
N SER A 101 -17.02 -12.79 6.04
CA SER A 101 -17.77 -13.55 7.05
C SER A 101 -16.86 -14.58 7.74
N LYS A 102 -17.08 -14.84 9.04
CA LYS A 102 -16.34 -15.88 9.80
C LYS A 102 -16.46 -17.28 9.17
N ASP A 103 -17.51 -17.51 8.40
CA ASP A 103 -17.77 -18.78 7.71
C ASP A 103 -17.02 -18.88 6.36
N MET A 104 -16.30 -17.82 5.96
CA MET A 104 -15.63 -17.72 4.68
C MET A 104 -14.25 -18.37 4.74
N ASP A 105 -14.13 -19.49 4.03
CA ASP A 105 -12.88 -20.23 3.85
C ASP A 105 -11.93 -19.46 2.91
N ILE A 106 -10.71 -19.18 3.38
CA ILE A 106 -9.66 -18.47 2.63
C ILE A 106 -9.38 -19.15 1.28
N TYR A 107 -9.43 -20.49 1.20
CA TYR A 107 -9.20 -21.22 -0.04
C TYR A 107 -10.32 -21.01 -1.06
N LYS A 108 -11.56 -20.81 -0.59
CA LYS A 108 -12.69 -20.47 -1.47
C LYS A 108 -12.57 -19.05 -2.01
N VAL A 109 -12.09 -18.12 -1.18
CA VAL A 109 -11.83 -16.74 -1.61
C VAL A 109 -10.72 -16.69 -2.66
N ILE A 110 -9.60 -17.38 -2.41
CA ILE A 110 -8.48 -17.45 -3.35
C ILE A 110 -8.94 -18.06 -4.68
N ARG A 111 -9.68 -19.18 -4.65
CA ARG A 111 -10.21 -19.80 -5.87
C ARG A 111 -11.10 -18.82 -6.65
N ARG A 112 -12.06 -18.17 -5.97
CA ARG A 112 -12.95 -17.18 -6.61
C ARG A 112 -12.16 -16.05 -7.27
N LEU A 113 -11.16 -15.50 -6.57
CA LEU A 113 -10.33 -14.40 -7.09
C LEU A 113 -9.49 -14.84 -8.29
N ASN A 114 -8.91 -16.05 -8.24
CA ASN A 114 -8.16 -16.58 -9.39
C ASN A 114 -9.07 -16.76 -10.62
N ASP A 115 -10.30 -17.27 -10.41
CA ASP A 115 -11.29 -17.42 -11.48
C ASP A 115 -11.68 -16.04 -12.06
N GLU A 116 -11.91 -15.04 -11.20
CA GLU A 116 -12.26 -13.66 -11.59
C GLU A 116 -11.13 -12.94 -12.34
N LEU A 117 -9.88 -13.18 -11.94
CA LEU A 117 -8.68 -12.55 -12.51
C LEU A 117 -8.07 -13.35 -13.66
N GLY A 118 -8.59 -14.54 -13.97
CA GLY A 118 -8.05 -15.43 -15.00
C GLY A 118 -6.64 -15.93 -14.70
N ILE A 119 -6.29 -16.09 -13.41
CA ILE A 119 -4.98 -16.57 -12.99
C ILE A 119 -5.07 -18.10 -12.88
N ASP A 120 -4.50 -18.80 -13.86
CA ASP A 120 -4.42 -20.26 -13.82
C ASP A 120 -3.37 -20.70 -12.80
N GLN A 121 -3.75 -21.60 -11.88
CA GLN A 121 -2.85 -22.16 -10.88
C GLN A 121 -2.28 -23.49 -11.38
N ASP A 122 -1.42 -23.43 -12.39
CA ASP A 122 -0.54 -24.55 -12.79
C ASP A 122 0.79 -24.52 -12.01
#